data_AF-A0AAD1TM22-F1
#
_entry.id   AF-A0AAD1TM22-F1
#
_cell.length_a   1.000
_cell.length_b   1.000
_cell.length_c   1.000
_cell.angle_alpha   90.00
_cell.angle_beta   90.00
_cell.angle_gamma   90.00
#
_symmetry.space_group_name_H-M   'P 1'
#
loop_
_entity.id
_entity.type
_entity.pdbx_description
1 polymer ?
#
loop_
_entity_poly.entity_id
_entity_poly.type
_entity_poly.pdbx_seq_one_letter_code
_entity_poly.pdbx_strand_id
1 'polypeptide(L)'
;FASSFPESVSHLFLLDSYGFFPIHPDLIQSKLKKNIKNFINIEGTSKPKVYTYEGALHRLLEANFSLTPASAKLLLQRGTTSVPGGVIFNRDIRVNA
;
A
#
# COMPACT_ATOMS: atom_id res chain seq x y z
N PHE A 1 9.42 11.31 -6.08
CA PHE A 1 9.85 12.16 -7.22
C PHE A 1 9.43 11.52 -8.55
N ALA A 2 10.00 10.37 -8.94
CA ALA A 2 9.63 9.67 -10.18
C ALA A 2 8.13 9.30 -10.28
N SER A 3 7.50 8.98 -9.15
CA SER A 3 6.05 8.72 -9.08
C SER A 3 5.19 9.98 -9.17
N SER A 4 5.73 11.16 -8.86
CA SER A 4 4.95 12.41 -8.82
C SER A 4 5.09 13.19 -10.13
N PHE A 5 6.24 13.07 -10.81
CA PHE A 5 6.56 13.75 -12.05
C PHE A 5 7.16 12.78 -13.08
N PRO A 6 6.39 11.79 -13.56
CA PRO A 6 6.91 10.74 -14.45
C PRO A 6 7.45 11.30 -15.78
N GLU A 7 6.86 12.39 -16.28
CA GLU A 7 7.30 13.05 -17.53
C GLU A 7 8.68 13.73 -17.41
N SER A 8 9.13 13.99 -16.18
CA SER A 8 10.45 14.58 -15.91
C SER A 8 11.53 13.50 -15.74
N VAL A 9 11.18 12.21 -15.87
CA VAL A 9 12.11 11.09 -15.75
C VAL A 9 12.50 10.63 -17.14
N SER A 10 13.76 10.87 -17.53
CA SER A 10 14.29 10.40 -18.81
C SER A 10 14.53 8.88 -18.82
N HIS A 11 14.96 8.32 -17.69
CA HIS A 11 15.27 6.90 -17.54
C HIS A 11 14.88 6.42 -16.14
N LEU A 12 14.27 5.23 -16.06
CA LEU A 12 13.84 4.59 -14.82
C LEU A 12 14.53 3.24 -14.68
N PHE A 13 15.46 3.10 -13.72
CA PHE A 13 16.14 1.85 -13.40
C PHE A 13 15.56 1.30 -12.10
N LEU A 14 14.93 0.12 -12.15
CA LEU A 14 14.45 -0.57 -10.94
C LEU A 14 15.56 -1.54 -10.50
N LEU A 15 16.21 -1.23 -9.38
CA LEU A 15 17.34 -2.02 -8.86
C LEU A 15 16.88 -3.24 -8.04
N ASP A 16 15.80 -3.09 -7.26
CA ASP A 16 15.25 -4.15 -6.38
C ASP A 16 13.77 -4.43 -6.68
N SER A 17 13.42 -4.57 -7.97
CA SER A 17 12.08 -5.02 -8.36
C SER A 17 12.06 -6.51 -8.71
N TYR A 18 10.87 -7.03 -8.99
CA TYR A 18 10.63 -8.38 -9.51
C TYR A 18 11.38 -8.67 -10.82
N GLY A 19 12.70 -8.92 -10.77
CA GLY A 19 13.52 -9.42 -11.87
C GLY A 19 13.33 -8.74 -13.24
N PHE A 20 13.61 -9.50 -14.30
CA PHE A 20 13.36 -9.09 -15.68
C PHE A 20 11.89 -9.33 -16.06
N PHE A 21 11.18 -8.26 -16.43
CA PHE A 21 9.86 -8.37 -17.02
C PHE A 21 9.98 -8.28 -18.55
N PRO A 22 9.57 -9.31 -19.32
CA PRO A 22 9.52 -9.25 -20.78
C PRO A 22 8.31 -8.42 -21.23
N ILE A 23 8.27 -7.16 -20.83
CA ILE A 23 7.17 -6.23 -21.10
C ILE A 23 7.77 -5.02 -21.84
N HIS A 24 7.14 -4.60 -22.93
CA HIS A 24 7.56 -3.40 -23.65
C HIS A 24 7.59 -2.18 -22.68
N PRO A 25 8.64 -1.34 -22.72
CA PRO A 25 8.78 -0.19 -21.83
C PRO A 25 7.55 0.73 -21.77
N ASP A 26 6.84 0.89 -22.89
CA ASP A 26 5.63 1.73 -22.99
C ASP A 26 4.47 1.20 -22.14
N LEU A 27 4.37 -0.12 -21.98
CA LEU A 27 3.37 -0.77 -21.11
C LEU A 27 3.70 -0.56 -19.63
N ILE A 28 4.98 -0.47 -19.26
CA ILE A 28 5.41 -0.19 -17.90
C ILE A 28 5.08 1.26 -17.54
N GLN A 29 5.42 2.21 -18.41
CA GLN A 29 5.15 3.63 -18.19
C GLN A 29 3.64 3.91 -18.09
N SER A 30 2.85 3.37 -19.01
CA SER A 30 1.39 3.55 -19.00
C SER A 30 0.72 2.93 -17.76
N LYS A 31 1.13 1.72 -17.36
CA LYS A 31 0.67 1.10 -16.10
C LYS A 31 1.08 1.93 -14.89
N LEU A 32 2.33 2.39 -14.82
CA LEU A 32 2.81 3.18 -13.70
C LEU A 32 2.02 4.49 -13.58
N LYS A 33 1.85 5.22 -14.69
CA LYS A 33 1.06 6.46 -14.76
C LYS A 33 -0.39 6.24 -14.35
N LYS A 34 -1.02 5.15 -14.79
CA LYS A 34 -2.39 4.78 -14.38
C LYS A 34 -2.46 4.50 -12.88
N ASN A 35 -1.53 3.71 -12.34
CA ASN A 35 -1.49 3.38 -10.92
C ASN A 35 -1.31 4.63 -10.06
N ILE A 36 -0.36 5.51 -10.40
CA ILE A 36 -0.14 6.79 -9.70
C ILE A 36 -1.43 7.62 -9.68
N LYS A 37 -2.09 7.80 -10.84
CA LYS A 37 -3.35 8.55 -10.92
C LYS A 37 -4.44 7.94 -10.05
N ASN A 38 -4.57 6.61 -10.05
CA ASN A 38 -5.49 5.90 -9.18
C ASN A 38 -5.16 6.15 -7.71
N PHE A 39 -3.89 6.01 -7.30
CA PHE A 39 -3.47 6.27 -5.92
C PHE A 39 -3.83 7.68 -5.45
N ILE A 40 -3.53 8.71 -6.27
CA ILE A 40 -3.85 10.11 -5.94
C ILE A 40 -5.37 10.31 -5.78
N ASN A 41 -6.18 9.77 -6.68
CA ASN A 41 -7.64 9.90 -6.61
C ASN A 41 -8.20 9.23 -5.34
N ILE A 42 -7.67 8.07 -4.97
CA ILE A 42 -8.08 7.34 -3.78
C ILE A 42 -7.63 8.10 -2.52
N GLU A 43 -6.41 8.65 -2.47
CA GLU A 43 -5.91 9.50 -1.36
C GLU A 43 -6.82 10.70 -1.08
N GLY A 44 -7.31 11.40 -2.10
CA GLY A 44 -8.15 12.59 -1.93
C GLY A 44 -9.59 12.31 -1.50
N THR A 45 -10.10 11.08 -1.63
CA THR A 45 -11.53 10.77 -1.49
C THR A 45 -11.88 9.81 -0.35
N SER A 46 -10.91 9.08 0.17
CA SER A 46 -11.17 7.99 1.13
C SER A 46 -10.97 8.47 2.57
N LYS A 47 -12.01 8.31 3.40
CA LYS A 47 -11.91 8.48 4.85
C LYS A 47 -11.27 7.23 5.47
N PRO A 48 -10.39 7.37 6.48
CA PRO A 48 -9.81 6.21 7.17
C PRO A 48 -10.90 5.39 7.85
N LYS A 49 -10.89 4.07 7.61
CA LYS A 49 -11.82 3.14 8.24
C LYS A 49 -11.35 2.82 9.65
N VAL A 50 -12.24 2.98 10.64
CA VAL A 50 -12.00 2.61 12.03
C VAL A 50 -12.30 1.13 12.22
N TYR A 51 -11.38 0.41 12.85
CA TYR A 51 -11.50 -1.00 13.18
C TYR A 51 -11.47 -1.17 14.69
N THR A 52 -12.15 -2.20 15.21
CA THR A 52 -11.80 -2.71 16.54
C THR A 52 -10.39 -3.29 16.49
N TYR A 53 -9.68 -3.34 17.62
CA TYR A 53 -8.33 -3.90 17.66
C TYR A 53 -8.30 -5.34 17.14
N GLU A 54 -9.26 -6.16 17.56
CA GLU A 54 -9.38 -7.55 17.07
C GLU A 54 -9.78 -7.65 15.60
N GLY A 55 -10.61 -6.73 15.11
CA GLY A 55 -10.95 -6.65 13.69
C GLY A 55 -9.73 -6.28 12.83
N ALA A 56 -8.86 -5.39 13.33
CA ALA A 56 -7.60 -5.05 12.69
C ALA A 56 -6.62 -6.24 12.69
N LEU A 57 -6.57 -7.00 13.80
CA LEU A 57 -5.74 -8.21 13.92
C LEU A 57 -6.18 -9.31 12.97
N HIS A 58 -7.47 -9.61 12.91
CA HIS A 58 -8.02 -10.60 11.99
C HIS A 58 -7.68 -10.24 10.54
N ARG A 59 -7.96 -9.00 10.14
CA ARG A 59 -7.64 -8.50 8.79
C ARG A 59 -6.16 -8.64 8.46
N LEU A 60 -5.27 -8.29 9.40
CA LEU A 60 -3.83 -8.34 9.19
C LEU A 60 -3.34 -9.77 8.95
N LEU A 61 -3.87 -10.73 9.70
CA LEU A 61 -3.56 -12.15 9.56
C LEU A 61 -4.13 -12.76 8.28
N GLU A 62 -5.38 -12.42 7.93
CA GLU A 62 -6.00 -12.89 6.67
C GLU A 62 -5.23 -12.44 5.43
N ALA A 63 -4.68 -11.22 5.45
CA ALA A 63 -3.91 -10.69 4.33
C ALA A 63 -2.45 -11.21 4.27
N ASN A 64 -1.95 -11.87 5.33
CA ASN A 64 -0.54 -12.25 5.44
C ASN A 64 -0.38 -13.65 6.06
N PHE A 65 -0.51 -14.69 5.23
CA PHE A 65 -0.51 -16.10 5.67
C PHE A 65 0.75 -16.55 6.43
N SER A 66 1.90 -15.91 6.21
CA SER A 66 3.15 -16.22 6.90
C SER A 66 3.29 -15.55 8.26
N LEU A 67 2.38 -14.64 8.61
CA LEU A 67 2.47 -13.83 9.81
C LEU A 67 1.89 -14.57 11.02
N THR A 68 2.66 -14.65 12.11
CA THR A 68 2.17 -15.22 13.36
C THR A 68 1.30 -14.22 14.12
N PRO A 69 0.35 -14.67 14.95
CA PRO A 69 -0.47 -13.78 15.78
C PRO A 69 0.35 -12.87 16.71
N ALA A 70 1.47 -13.37 17.25
CA ALA A 70 2.35 -12.57 18.10
C ALA A 70 3.01 -11.42 17.32
N SER A 71 3.57 -11.71 16.14
CA SER A 71 4.16 -10.70 15.26
C SER A 71 3.12 -9.72 14.75
N ALA A 72 1.91 -10.18 14.42
CA ALA A 72 0.81 -9.33 14.00
C ALA A 72 0.43 -8.29 15.07
N LYS A 73 0.36 -8.69 16.35
CA LYS A 73 0.10 -7.75 17.46
C LYS A 73 1.19 -6.67 17.56
N LEU A 74 2.47 -7.03 17.44
CA LEU A 74 3.58 -6.07 17.44
C LEU A 74 3.51 -5.09 16.25
N LEU A 75 3.12 -5.59 15.07
CA LEU A 75 2.92 -4.75 13.89
C LEU A 75 1.75 -3.79 14.07
N LEU A 76 0.64 -4.21 14.68
CA LEU A 76 -0.48 -3.31 14.98
C LEU A 76 -0.09 -2.22 15.97
N GLN A 77 0.64 -2.56 17.04
CA GLN A 77 1.12 -1.58 18.02
C GLN A 77 1.93 -0.45 17.38
N ARG A 78 2.70 -0.74 16.33
CA ARG A 78 3.54 0.25 15.62
C ARG A 78 2.84 0.85 14.41
N GLY A 79 1.92 0.10 13.81
CA GLY A 79 1.31 0.37 12.52
C GLY A 79 -0.12 0.90 12.59
N THR A 80 -0.64 1.18 13.78
CA THR A 80 -1.98 1.76 13.99
C THR A 80 -1.94 2.99 14.90
N THR A 81 -2.96 3.83 14.78
CA THR A 81 -3.22 4.97 15.66
C THR A 81 -4.56 4.75 16.34
N SER A 82 -4.60 4.92 17.65
CA SER A 82 -5.84 4.86 18.43
C SER A 82 -6.70 6.09 18.16
N VAL A 83 -7.98 5.87 17.89
CA VAL A 83 -8.99 6.91 17.66
C VAL A 83 -10.26 6.58 18.44
N PRO A 84 -11.18 7.54 18.63
CA PRO A 84 -12.49 7.21 19.20
C PRO A 84 -13.15 6.07 18.42
N GLY A 85 -13.54 5.01 19.13
CA GLY A 85 -14.17 3.82 18.54
C GLY A 85 -13.23 2.72 18.06
N GLY A 86 -11.90 2.87 18.17
CA GLY A 86 -10.95 1.78 17.90
C GLY A 86 -9.59 2.25 17.40
N VAL A 87 -9.13 1.65 16.30
CA VAL A 87 -7.83 1.91 15.68
C VAL A 87 -7.97 2.15 14.18
N ILE A 88 -7.09 2.98 13.64
CA ILE A 88 -6.87 3.18 12.20
C ILE A 88 -5.48 2.68 11.83
N PHE A 89 -5.32 2.09 10.65
CA PHE A 89 -3.97 1.75 10.16
C PHE A 89 -3.22 3.02 9.74
N ASN A 90 -1.97 3.16 10.21
CA ASN A 90 -1.09 4.30 9.90
C ASN A 90 -0.61 4.25 8.45
N ARG A 91 -0.49 3.04 7.91
CA ARG A 91 -0.23 2.82 6.49
C ARG A 91 -1.49 2.36 5.79
N ASP A 92 -1.53 2.75 4.53
CA ASP A 92 -2.68 2.56 3.71
C ASP A 92 -2.88 1.09 3.30
N ILE A 93 -3.90 0.46 3.88
CA ILE A 93 -4.34 -0.91 3.57
C ILE A 93 -5.18 -1.00 2.28
N ARG A 94 -5.28 0.07 1.48
CA ARG A 94 -6.01 0.09 0.21
C ARG A 94 -5.29 -0.65 -0.93
N VAL A 95 -4.09 -1.19 -0.69
CA VAL A 95 -3.53 -2.24 -1.55
C VAL A 95 -4.25 -3.55 -1.24
N ASN A 96 -5.50 -3.66 -1.69
CA ASN A 96 -6.22 -4.92 -1.88
C ASN A 96 -7.19 -4.74 -3.05
N ALA A 97 -6.64 -4.87 -4.26
CA ALA A 97 -7.19 -5.60 -5.41
C ALA A 97 -6.07 -5.76 -6.45
#